data_AF-A0A4R1NLY5-F1
#
_entry.id   AF-A0A4R1NLY5-F1
#
_cell.length_a   1.000
_cell.length_b   1.000
_cell.length_c   1.000
_cell.angle_alpha   90.00
_cell.angle_beta   90.00
_cell.angle_gamma   90.00
#
_symmetry.space_group_name_H-M   'P 1'
#
loop_
_entity.id
_entity.type
_entity.pdbx_description
1 polymer ?
#
loop_
_entity_poly.entity_id
_entity_poly.type
_entity_poly.pdbx_seq_one_letter_code
_entity_poly.pdbx_strand_id
1 'polypeptide(L)'
;MRLIVNTARRAPYAFLILMALSLAAVVISREWQTNVLSALGGFEFQVVTGALLVTGYGYQWLLFFKRVTRDSSRAREVLKSHRWVGVGMTYVFALHAVRFGHVWMTTLSVVFFLVAFTAVLNRDVLRYRQNWIYLIWLALHIGFSAMLVPLIGLHIWVALAFQ
;
A
#
# COMPACT_ATOMS: atom_id res chain seq x y z
N MET A 1 20.78 5.88 -18.66
CA MET A 1 20.99 6.56 -17.35
C MET A 1 20.21 7.87 -17.18
N ARG A 2 20.28 8.87 -18.08
CA ARG A 2 19.63 10.19 -17.88
C ARG A 2 18.11 10.13 -17.61
N LEU A 3 17.38 9.24 -18.28
CA LEU A 3 15.93 9.04 -18.05
C LEU A 3 15.62 8.54 -16.63
N ILE A 4 16.37 7.54 -16.16
CA ILE A 4 16.18 6.94 -14.82
C ILE A 4 16.45 7.99 -13.72
N VAL A 5 17.55 8.75 -13.85
CA VAL A 5 17.89 9.82 -12.89
C VAL A 5 16.82 10.92 -12.87
N ASN A 6 16.29 11.29 -14.03
CA ASN A 6 15.24 12.30 -14.12
C ASN A 6 13.91 11.81 -13.52
N THR A 7 13.53 10.55 -13.73
CA THR A 7 12.35 9.95 -13.08
C THR A 7 12.53 9.86 -11.57
N ALA A 8 13.70 9.41 -11.10
CA ALA A 8 14.00 9.31 -9.67
C ALA A 8 13.94 10.68 -8.95
N ARG A 9 14.38 11.76 -9.60
CA ARG A 9 14.25 13.12 -9.06
C ARG A 9 12.81 13.62 -9.02
N ARG A 10 11.97 13.24 -9.99
CA ARG A 10 10.57 13.69 -10.09
C ARG A 10 9.65 12.92 -9.17
N ALA A 11 9.90 11.62 -8.97
CA ALA A 11 9.07 10.72 -8.20
C ALA A 11 9.92 9.90 -7.21
N PRO A 12 10.58 10.54 -6.23
CA PRO A 12 11.43 9.82 -5.26
C PRO A 12 10.64 8.79 -4.44
N TYR A 13 9.35 9.06 -4.20
CA TYR A 13 8.43 8.14 -3.54
C TYR A 13 8.27 6.80 -4.27
N ALA A 14 8.41 6.76 -5.60
CA ALA A 14 8.29 5.54 -6.38
C ALA A 14 9.42 4.55 -6.06
N PHE A 15 10.64 5.06 -5.95
CA PHE A 15 11.79 4.27 -5.51
C PHE A 15 11.60 3.75 -4.09
N LEU A 16 11.09 4.59 -3.18
CA LEU A 16 10.83 4.19 -1.80
C LEU A 16 9.74 3.12 -1.68
N ILE A 17 8.67 3.20 -2.48
CA ILE A 17 7.65 2.14 -2.53
C ILE A 17 8.28 0.84 -3.03
N LEU A 18 9.08 0.87 -4.11
CA LEU A 18 9.76 -0.33 -4.60
C LEU A 18 10.70 -0.92 -3.54
N MET A 19 11.46 -0.09 -2.83
CA MET A 19 12.30 -0.53 -1.72
C MET A 19 11.47 -1.16 -0.59
N ALA A 20 10.34 -0.55 -0.22
CA ALA A 20 9.41 -1.10 0.78
C ALA A 20 8.83 -2.45 0.33
N LEU A 21 8.45 -2.60 -0.94
CA LEU A 21 7.94 -3.84 -1.51
C LEU A 21 9.01 -4.94 -1.50
N SER A 22 10.24 -4.61 -1.89
CA SER A 22 11.36 -5.55 -1.82
C SER A 22 11.66 -5.97 -0.39
N LEU A 23 11.67 -5.02 0.55
CA LEU A 23 11.85 -5.33 1.98
C LEU A 23 10.73 -6.22 2.50
N ALA A 24 9.47 -5.92 2.19
CA ALA A 24 8.33 -6.72 2.59
C ALA A 24 8.44 -8.15 2.05
N ALA A 25 8.78 -8.32 0.76
CA ALA A 25 8.97 -9.63 0.16
C ALA A 25 10.09 -10.43 0.86
N VAL A 26 11.21 -9.77 1.19
CA VAL A 26 12.32 -10.40 1.93
C VAL A 26 11.90 -10.78 3.34
N VAL A 27 11.24 -9.89 4.08
CA VAL A 27 10.75 -10.13 5.45
C VAL A 27 9.79 -11.32 5.45
N ILE A 28 8.79 -11.33 4.56
CA ILE A 28 7.83 -12.42 4.45
C ILE A 28 8.53 -13.75 4.12
N SER A 29 9.47 -13.73 3.19
CA SER A 29 10.24 -14.93 2.81
C SER A 29 11.13 -15.46 3.93
N ARG A 30 11.74 -14.56 4.73
CA ARG A 30 12.64 -14.93 5.84
C ARG A 30 11.88 -15.34 7.10
N GLU A 31 10.77 -14.68 7.43
CA GLU A 31 9.92 -15.08 8.55
C GLU A 31 9.38 -16.48 8.35
N TRP A 32 8.92 -16.80 7.13
CA TRP A 32 8.51 -18.15 6.75
C TRP A 32 9.58 -19.21 7.05
N GLN A 33 10.86 -18.84 6.99
CA GLN A 33 11.98 -19.77 7.18
C GLN A 33 12.56 -19.78 8.60
N THR A 34 12.53 -18.67 9.32
CA THR A 34 13.43 -18.45 10.47
C THR A 34 12.76 -17.90 11.73
N ASN A 35 11.54 -17.36 11.67
CA ASN A 35 10.82 -16.73 12.80
C ASN A 35 11.64 -15.69 13.60
N VAL A 36 12.62 -15.04 12.97
CA VAL A 36 13.59 -14.15 13.64
C VAL A 36 12.92 -12.89 14.20
N LEU A 37 11.84 -12.41 13.56
CA LEU A 37 11.08 -11.24 13.99
C LEU A 37 9.86 -11.61 14.85
N SER A 38 9.82 -12.83 15.41
CA SER A 38 8.76 -13.28 16.32
C SER A 38 8.51 -12.31 17.50
N ALA A 39 9.53 -11.57 17.94
CA ALA A 39 9.40 -10.51 18.95
C ALA A 39 8.51 -9.32 18.52
N LEU A 40 8.40 -9.05 17.21
CA LEU A 40 7.46 -8.07 16.64
C LEU A 40 6.05 -8.66 16.43
N GLY A 41 5.83 -9.92 16.81
CA GLY A 41 4.53 -10.60 16.70
C GLY A 41 3.58 -10.37 17.88
N GLY A 42 3.96 -9.57 18.88
CA GLY A 42 3.16 -9.32 20.07
C GLY A 42 1.81 -8.67 19.75
N PHE A 43 0.77 -8.99 20.53
CA PHE A 43 -0.59 -8.49 20.29
C PHE A 43 -0.65 -6.96 20.25
N GLU A 44 -0.02 -6.27 21.19
CA GLU A 44 -0.01 -4.80 21.25
C GLU A 44 0.60 -4.19 19.98
N PHE A 45 1.70 -4.75 19.49
CA PHE A 45 2.33 -4.31 18.24
C PHE A 45 1.40 -4.50 17.05
N GLN A 46 0.71 -5.64 16.97
CA GLN A 46 -0.25 -5.94 15.90
C GLN A 46 -1.46 -4.99 15.93
N VAL A 47 -1.96 -4.64 17.12
CA VAL A 47 -3.05 -3.67 17.28
C VAL A 47 -2.59 -2.27 16.85
N VAL A 48 -1.43 -1.81 17.31
CA VAL A 48 -0.92 -0.47 16.98
C VAL A 48 -0.65 -0.35 15.48
N THR A 49 0.07 -1.31 14.90
CA THR A 49 0.38 -1.30 13.46
C THR A 49 -0.87 -1.49 12.61
N GLY A 50 -1.81 -2.35 13.01
CA GLY A 50 -3.11 -2.52 12.36
C GLY A 50 -3.96 -1.24 12.38
N ALA A 51 -4.05 -0.57 13.53
CA ALA A 51 -4.77 0.70 13.66
C ALA A 51 -4.16 1.81 12.79
N LEU A 52 -2.84 1.90 12.74
CA LEU A 52 -2.13 2.82 11.84
C LEU A 52 -2.45 2.52 10.37
N LEU A 53 -2.46 1.24 9.98
CA LEU A 53 -2.79 0.83 8.62
C LEU A 53 -4.24 1.16 8.25
N VAL A 54 -5.21 0.87 9.13
CA VAL A 54 -6.63 1.20 8.91
C VAL A 54 -6.82 2.72 8.79
N THR A 55 -6.19 3.50 9.67
CA THR A 55 -6.26 4.96 9.66
C THR A 55 -5.65 5.53 8.38
N GLY A 56 -4.44 5.07 8.02
CA GLY A 56 -3.77 5.48 6.79
C GLY A 56 -4.56 5.09 5.55
N TYR A 57 -5.15 3.89 5.53
CA TYR A 57 -5.97 3.41 4.44
C TYR A 57 -7.24 4.25 4.29
N GLY A 58 -7.92 4.60 5.38
CA GLY A 58 -9.02 5.57 5.38
C GLY A 58 -8.60 6.93 4.80
N TYR A 59 -7.41 7.42 5.17
CA TYR A 59 -6.86 8.66 4.61
C TYR A 59 -6.63 8.58 3.08
N GLN A 60 -6.24 7.42 2.54
CA GLN A 60 -6.03 7.28 1.09
C GLN A 60 -7.28 7.61 0.28
N TRP A 61 -8.47 7.31 0.80
CA TRP A 61 -9.75 7.55 0.12
C TRP A 61 -10.11 9.03 -0.02
N LEU A 62 -9.48 9.94 0.73
CA LEU A 62 -9.72 11.39 0.61
C LEU A 62 -9.47 11.90 -0.82
N LEU A 63 -8.43 11.40 -1.49
CA LEU A 63 -8.12 11.79 -2.87
C LEU A 63 -9.18 11.30 -3.85
N PHE A 64 -9.74 10.11 -3.62
CA PHE A 64 -10.85 9.59 -4.42
C PHE A 64 -12.09 10.48 -4.26
N PHE A 65 -12.49 10.78 -3.02
CA PHE A 65 -13.66 11.60 -2.76
C PHE A 65 -13.52 12.99 -3.36
N LYS A 66 -12.37 13.66 -3.21
CA LYS A 66 -12.11 14.95 -3.87
C LYS A 66 -12.27 14.89 -5.39
N ARG A 67 -11.86 13.79 -6.04
CA ARG A 67 -12.05 13.61 -7.49
C ARG A 67 -13.52 13.46 -7.85
N VAL A 68 -14.28 12.66 -7.10
CA VAL A 68 -15.70 12.40 -7.34
C VAL A 68 -16.55 13.65 -7.09
N THR A 69 -16.27 14.38 -6.02
CA THR A 69 -16.95 15.65 -5.71
C THR A 69 -16.47 16.83 -6.55
N ARG A 70 -15.46 16.61 -7.41
CA ARG A 70 -14.79 17.63 -8.24
C ARG A 70 -14.20 18.78 -7.43
N ASP A 71 -13.87 18.54 -6.17
CA ASP A 71 -13.22 19.51 -5.30
C ASP A 71 -11.71 19.58 -5.62
N SER A 72 -11.32 20.67 -6.28
CA SER A 72 -9.94 20.95 -6.66
C SER A 72 -9.14 21.69 -5.59
N SER A 73 -9.76 22.06 -4.46
CA SER A 73 -9.08 22.75 -3.37
C SER A 73 -7.92 21.90 -2.83
N ARG A 74 -6.72 22.50 -2.82
CA ARG A 74 -5.47 21.86 -2.36
C ARG A 74 -5.19 20.49 -3.03
N ALA A 75 -5.73 20.23 -4.23
CA ALA A 75 -5.63 18.92 -4.87
C ALA A 75 -4.17 18.44 -5.05
N ARG A 76 -3.24 19.37 -5.33
CA ARG A 76 -1.80 19.07 -5.41
C ARG A 76 -1.21 18.65 -4.06
N GLU A 77 -1.58 19.32 -2.97
CA GLU A 77 -1.11 18.99 -1.61
C GLU A 77 -1.64 17.63 -1.18
N VAL A 78 -2.94 17.38 -1.41
CA VAL A 78 -3.58 16.09 -1.11
C VAL A 78 -2.94 14.97 -1.91
N LEU A 79 -2.68 15.18 -3.21
CA LEU A 79 -1.98 14.18 -4.04
C LEU A 79 -0.56 13.90 -3.53
N LYS A 80 0.19 14.94 -3.16
CA LYS A 80 1.53 14.78 -2.58
C LYS A 80 1.46 13.99 -1.28
N SER A 81 0.54 14.34 -0.39
CA SER A 81 0.35 13.67 0.90
C SER A 81 -0.09 12.21 0.73
N HIS A 82 -1.08 11.95 -0.12
CA HIS A 82 -1.56 10.60 -0.47
C HIS A 82 -0.40 9.68 -0.84
N ARG A 83 0.52 10.15 -1.70
CA ARG A 83 1.71 9.38 -2.10
C ARG A 83 2.65 9.09 -0.94
N TRP A 84 2.97 10.09 -0.11
CA TRP A 84 3.89 9.91 1.01
C TRP A 84 3.31 9.06 2.14
N VAL A 85 2.02 9.23 2.44
CA VAL A 85 1.32 8.33 3.37
C VAL A 85 1.30 6.92 2.79
N GLY A 86 1.08 6.75 1.49
CA GLY A 86 1.15 5.44 0.82
C GLY A 86 2.52 4.75 0.97
N VAL A 87 3.62 5.49 0.83
CA VAL A 87 4.98 4.99 1.12
C VAL A 87 5.05 4.49 2.55
N GLY A 88 4.68 5.33 3.52
CA GLY A 88 4.73 4.98 4.95
C GLY A 88 3.90 3.73 5.28
N MET A 89 2.68 3.65 4.77
CA MET A 89 1.83 2.48 4.94
C MET A 89 2.45 1.20 4.38
N THR A 90 3.19 1.29 3.26
CA THR A 90 3.85 0.11 2.67
C THR A 90 4.93 -0.44 3.60
N TYR A 91 5.67 0.44 4.30
CA TYR A 91 6.61 0.03 5.33
C TYR A 91 5.93 -0.54 6.57
N VAL A 92 4.88 0.12 7.07
CA VAL A 92 4.13 -0.38 8.23
C VAL A 92 3.54 -1.76 7.92
N PHE A 93 3.03 -1.97 6.70
CA PHE A 93 2.50 -3.25 6.26
C PHE A 93 3.57 -4.36 6.26
N ALA A 94 4.79 -4.06 5.79
CA ALA A 94 5.90 -5.00 5.81
C ALA A 94 6.21 -5.51 7.23
N LEU A 95 6.10 -4.63 8.23
CA LEU A 95 6.32 -4.96 9.63
C LEU A 95 5.11 -5.65 10.28
N HIS A 96 3.90 -5.22 9.91
CA HIS A 96 2.65 -5.81 10.41
C HIS A 96 2.52 -7.27 9.96
N ALA A 97 2.88 -7.55 8.70
CA ALA A 97 2.76 -8.86 8.07
C ALA A 97 3.83 -9.89 8.50
N VAL A 98 4.47 -9.71 9.65
CA VAL A 98 5.53 -10.61 10.14
C VAL A 98 5.01 -12.02 10.51
N ARG A 99 3.69 -12.21 10.72
CA ARG A 99 3.07 -13.54 10.88
C ARG A 99 2.31 -13.97 9.63
N PHE A 100 3.04 -14.46 8.63
CA PHE A 100 2.48 -15.14 7.46
C PHE A 100 2.19 -16.61 7.80
N GLY A 101 1.05 -17.15 7.36
CA GLY A 101 0.72 -18.57 7.63
C GLY A 101 -0.68 -19.01 7.24
N HIS A 102 -1.63 -18.07 7.11
CA HIS A 102 -3.00 -18.37 6.72
C HIS A 102 -3.33 -17.83 5.32
N VAL A 103 -4.10 -18.59 4.55
CA VAL A 103 -4.52 -18.26 3.16
C VAL A 103 -5.09 -16.84 3.06
N TRP A 104 -5.88 -16.41 4.05
CA TRP A 104 -6.49 -15.08 4.08
C TRP A 104 -5.46 -13.95 4.16
N MET A 105 -4.38 -14.14 4.95
CA MET A 105 -3.29 -13.16 5.06
C MET A 105 -2.50 -13.05 3.75
N THR A 106 -2.30 -14.18 3.06
CA THR A 106 -1.67 -14.20 1.73
C THR A 106 -2.49 -13.40 0.73
N THR A 107 -3.81 -13.62 0.66
CA THR A 107 -4.68 -12.87 -0.25
C THR A 107 -4.66 -11.38 0.05
N LEU A 108 -4.82 -10.98 1.31
CA LEU A 108 -4.75 -9.56 1.70
C LEU A 108 -3.42 -8.92 1.29
N SER A 109 -2.32 -9.63 1.53
CA SER A 109 -0.98 -9.13 1.21
C SER A 109 -0.72 -8.99 -0.28
N VAL A 110 -1.14 -9.98 -1.08
CA VAL A 110 -1.05 -9.90 -2.55
C VAL A 110 -1.79 -8.67 -3.05
N VAL A 111 -3.00 -8.44 -2.56
CA VAL A 111 -3.83 -7.32 -3.00
C VAL A 111 -3.22 -6.00 -2.55
N PHE A 112 -2.71 -5.92 -1.31
CA PHE A 112 -1.99 -4.75 -0.83
C PHE A 112 -0.77 -4.44 -1.69
N PHE A 113 0.01 -5.46 -2.06
CA PHE A 113 1.15 -5.29 -2.97
C PHE A 113 0.74 -4.87 -4.37
N LEU A 114 -0.39 -5.35 -4.90
CA LEU A 114 -0.92 -4.88 -6.19
C LEU A 114 -1.35 -3.40 -6.10
N VAL A 115 -1.92 -2.94 -4.98
CA VAL A 115 -2.22 -1.51 -4.76
C VAL A 115 -0.93 -0.68 -4.74
N ALA A 116 0.07 -1.10 -3.97
CA ALA A 116 1.35 -0.39 -3.88
C ALA A 116 2.10 -0.39 -5.21
N PHE A 117 2.10 -1.52 -5.93
CA PHE A 117 2.71 -1.64 -7.25
C PHE A 117 2.02 -0.71 -8.25
N THR A 118 0.69 -0.73 -8.33
CA THR A 118 -0.05 0.19 -9.21
C THR A 118 0.18 1.66 -8.81
N ALA A 119 0.41 1.98 -7.53
CA ALA A 119 0.77 3.34 -7.11
C ALA A 119 2.10 3.82 -7.73
N VAL A 120 3.09 2.93 -7.86
CA VAL A 120 4.37 3.23 -8.54
C VAL A 120 4.15 3.57 -10.01
N LEU A 121 3.20 2.92 -10.67
CA LEU A 121 2.96 3.08 -12.10
C LEU A 121 2.30 4.42 -12.49
N ASN A 122 2.03 5.32 -11.55
CA ASN A 122 1.35 6.59 -11.79
C ASN A 122 1.99 7.49 -12.89
N ARG A 123 1.24 8.51 -13.31
CA ARG A 123 1.60 9.47 -14.38
C ARG A 123 2.94 10.19 -14.24
N ASP A 124 3.46 10.34 -13.03
CA ASP A 124 4.74 11.01 -12.81
C ASP A 124 5.93 10.07 -13.05
N VAL A 125 5.68 8.76 -13.03
CA VAL A 125 6.65 7.71 -13.32
C VAL A 125 6.49 7.21 -14.75
N LEU A 126 5.26 6.90 -15.17
CA LEU A 126 4.92 6.44 -16.51
C LEU A 126 4.13 7.50 -17.28
N ARG A 127 4.61 7.87 -18.46
CA ARG A 127 3.86 8.77 -19.36
C ARG A 127 2.87 7.95 -20.18
N TYR A 128 1.59 7.99 -19.80
CA TYR A 128 0.52 7.41 -20.62
C TYR A 128 0.25 8.26 -21.85
N ARG A 129 0.42 7.68 -23.04
CA ARG A 129 0.16 8.36 -24.32
C ARG A 129 -1.33 8.37 -24.66
N GLN A 130 -2.07 7.32 -24.29
CA GLN A 130 -3.49 7.18 -24.55
C GLN A 130 -4.31 7.27 -23.26
N ASN A 131 -5.43 7.99 -23.31
CA ASN A 131 -6.29 8.21 -22.14
C ASN A 131 -6.88 6.91 -21.58
N TRP A 132 -7.20 5.93 -22.43
CA TRP A 132 -7.77 4.65 -21.98
C TRP A 132 -6.79 3.85 -21.11
N ILE A 133 -5.48 3.89 -21.39
CA ILE A 133 -4.46 3.21 -20.57
C ILE A 133 -4.45 3.81 -19.16
N TYR A 134 -4.53 5.14 -19.08
CA TYR A 134 -4.65 5.82 -17.78
C TYR A 134 -5.93 5.42 -17.04
N LEU A 135 -7.06 5.33 -17.73
CA LEU A 135 -8.32 4.94 -17.11
C LEU A 135 -8.28 3.49 -16.59
N ILE A 136 -7.67 2.56 -17.33
CA ILE A 136 -7.44 1.19 -16.87
C ILE A 136 -6.54 1.18 -15.64
N TRP A 137 -5.41 1.88 -15.67
CA TRP A 137 -4.53 1.99 -14.50
C TRP A 137 -5.27 2.54 -13.27
N LEU A 138 -6.04 3.61 -13.46
CA LEU A 138 -6.78 4.24 -12.38
C LEU A 138 -7.86 3.30 -11.83
N ALA A 139 -8.57 2.59 -12.72
CA ALA A 139 -9.57 1.60 -12.35
C ALA A 139 -8.96 0.43 -11.59
N LEU A 140 -7.81 -0.10 -12.02
CA LEU A 140 -7.09 -1.15 -11.31
C LEU A 140 -6.63 -0.68 -9.93
N HIS A 141 -6.03 0.51 -9.83
CA HIS A 141 -5.55 1.03 -8.56
C HIS A 141 -6.69 1.25 -7.54
N ILE A 142 -7.79 1.86 -7.98
CA ILE A 142 -8.98 2.06 -7.14
C ILE A 142 -9.67 0.72 -6.85
N GLY A 143 -9.77 -0.18 -7.84
CA GLY A 143 -10.42 -1.48 -7.72
C GLY A 143 -9.72 -2.40 -6.72
N PHE A 144 -8.39 -2.52 -6.80
CA PHE A 144 -7.61 -3.24 -5.79
C PHE A 144 -7.73 -2.58 -4.41
N SER A 145 -7.75 -1.24 -4.36
CA SER A 145 -7.99 -0.52 -3.10
C SER A 145 -9.36 -0.88 -2.53
N ALA A 146 -10.43 -0.83 -3.32
CA ALA A 146 -11.79 -1.19 -2.89
C ALA A 146 -11.88 -2.65 -2.41
N MET A 147 -11.19 -3.57 -3.08
CA MET A 147 -11.15 -4.98 -2.68
C MET A 147 -10.46 -5.19 -1.33
N LEU A 148 -9.56 -4.30 -0.90
CA LEU A 148 -9.00 -4.36 0.45
C LEU A 148 -10.04 -4.12 1.56
N VAL A 149 -11.11 -3.37 1.32
CA VAL A 149 -12.11 -3.07 2.36
C VAL A 149 -12.68 -4.35 3.01
N PRO A 150 -13.30 -5.28 2.27
CA PRO A 150 -13.81 -6.52 2.86
C PRO A 150 -12.69 -7.42 3.39
N LEU A 151 -11.51 -7.43 2.75
CA LEU A 151 -10.38 -8.24 3.21
C LEU A 151 -9.84 -7.77 4.56
N ILE A 152 -9.74 -6.45 4.77
CA ILE A 152 -9.35 -5.85 6.05
C ILE A 152 -10.39 -6.18 7.12
N GLY A 153 -11.69 -6.06 6.80
CA GLY A 153 -12.77 -6.42 7.73
C GLY A 153 -12.68 -7.89 8.17
N LEU A 154 -12.51 -8.81 7.21
CA LEU A 154 -12.31 -10.23 7.48
C LEU A 154 -11.05 -10.48 8.32
N HIS A 155 -9.94 -9.81 7.98
CA HIS A 155 -8.68 -9.94 8.70
C HIS A 155 -8.81 -9.51 10.16
N ILE A 156 -9.42 -8.35 10.43
CA ILE A 156 -9.67 -7.86 11.79
C ILE A 156 -10.56 -8.84 12.55
N TRP A 157 -11.66 -9.31 11.94
CA TRP A 157 -12.56 -10.25 12.59
C TRP A 157 -11.85 -11.55 12.98
N VAL A 158 -11.13 -12.18 12.05
CA VAL A 158 -10.36 -13.41 12.33
C VAL A 158 -9.30 -13.15 13.39
N ALA A 159 -8.58 -12.03 13.30
CA ALA A 159 -7.53 -11.68 14.24
C ALA A 159 -8.04 -11.36 15.65
N LEU A 160 -9.33 -11.04 15.84
CA LEU A 160 -9.94 -10.82 17.16
C LEU A 160 -10.68 -12.07 17.67
N ALA A 161 -11.28 -12.85 16.77
CA ALA A 161 -12.05 -14.04 17.13
C ALA A 161 -11.18 -15.23 17.52
N PHE A 162 -9.95 -15.32 16.97
CA PHE A 162 -9.03 -16.44 17.14
C PHE A 162 -7.71 -16.05 17.82
N GLN A 163 -7.75 -15.05 18.71
CA GLN A 163 -6.60 -14.70 19.57
C GLN A 163 -6.30 -15.77 20.60
#